data_AF-A0A8J5X4Y2-F1
#
_entry.id   AF-A0A8J5X4Y2-F1
#
_cell.length_a   1.000
_cell.length_b   1.000
_cell.length_c   1.000
_cell.angle_alpha   90.00
_cell.angle_beta   90.00
_cell.angle_gamma   90.00
#
_symmetry.space_group_name_H-M   'P 1'
#
loop_
_entity.id
_entity.type
_entity.pdbx_description
1 polymer ?
#
loop_
_entity_poly.entity_id
_entity_poly.type
_entity_poly.pdbx_seq_one_letter_code
_entity_poly.pdbx_strand_id
1 'polypeptide(L)'
;MGATGAKRWRRREHYRPSNNLCPGRQSPALHRGDAPGELELTTMAFGLVPSYTDKAARPDFFRMANARSETVSAQPAFRRLLAHRRCVVPIDGFYEWLPEPQRKQPFYISSAACAGDRAGEPQLLWIAALWDVWHAQDGTELPTYALLTRDVSPELAWLHDRMPVVLDAKSARAWLDVGGTDPLDALRTCLRASPIELRWHKVHPRMSVVKYDGDDAHLPWTPTPITAFFERMPPKGEATPAPAPAARTDDAAGARVDADATPNKGAEAPAASPPTELRSESKRFKRTEADASGAGASLARAGAPPDTPPQLARRKAPAAMPRTRPASANRTQPGISSFFHRV
;
A
#
# COMPACT_ATOMS: atom_id res chain seq x y z
N MET A 1 30.90 0.44 14.84
CA MET A 1 30.29 -0.67 14.07
C MET A 1 29.56 -0.06 12.89
N GLY A 2 30.01 -0.35 11.67
CA GLY A 2 29.43 0.22 10.45
C GLY A 2 28.04 -0.34 10.17
N ALA A 3 27.12 0.53 9.76
CA ALA A 3 25.79 0.11 9.31
C ALA A 3 25.93 -0.63 7.97
N THR A 4 25.90 -1.97 8.02
CA THR A 4 25.86 -2.78 6.81
C THR A 4 24.42 -2.80 6.29
N GLY A 5 24.20 -2.25 5.09
CA GLY A 5 22.95 -2.43 4.35
C GLY A 5 22.65 -3.91 4.07
N ALA A 6 21.48 -4.21 3.51
CA ALA A 6 21.14 -5.60 3.19
C ALA A 6 22.17 -6.22 2.25
N LYS A 7 22.74 -7.35 2.67
CA LYS A 7 23.81 -8.04 1.90
C LYS A 7 23.25 -9.09 0.96
N ARG A 8 21.97 -9.42 1.08
CA ARG A 8 21.31 -10.53 0.39
C ARG A 8 19.89 -10.13 -0.03
N TRP A 9 19.53 -10.48 -1.27
CA TRP A 9 18.16 -10.40 -1.76
C TRP A 9 17.62 -11.81 -2.07
N ARG A 10 16.67 -12.29 -1.28
CA ARG A 10 15.96 -13.55 -1.53
C ARG A 10 14.75 -13.35 -2.43
N ARG A 11 14.46 -14.36 -3.26
CA ARG A 11 13.28 -14.39 -4.15
C ARG A 11 13.25 -13.23 -5.16
N ARG A 12 14.42 -12.73 -5.56
CA ARG A 12 14.55 -11.60 -6.50
C ARG A 12 13.87 -11.91 -7.84
N GLU A 13 13.93 -13.16 -8.28
CA GLU A 13 13.29 -13.68 -9.49
C GLU A 13 11.78 -13.48 -9.55
N HIS A 14 11.12 -13.28 -8.40
CA HIS A 14 9.69 -12.99 -8.33
C HIS A 14 9.36 -11.49 -8.32
N TYR A 15 10.35 -10.61 -8.18
CA TYR A 15 10.10 -9.18 -8.15
C TYR A 15 9.77 -8.66 -9.55
N ARG A 16 8.66 -7.94 -9.66
CA ARG A 16 8.24 -7.23 -10.86
C ARG A 16 7.92 -5.79 -10.44
N PRO A 17 8.65 -4.79 -10.95
CA PRO A 17 8.30 -3.38 -10.72
C PRO A 17 6.86 -3.13 -11.14
N SER A 18 6.15 -2.30 -10.39
CA SER A 18 4.75 -1.97 -10.64
C SER A 18 4.44 -0.59 -10.08
N ASN A 19 3.83 0.25 -10.92
CA ASN A 19 3.27 1.54 -10.55
C ASN A 19 1.91 1.40 -9.84
N ASN A 20 1.27 0.22 -9.93
CA ASN A 20 -0.02 -0.09 -9.29
C ASN A 20 0.03 -1.42 -8.49
N LEU A 21 0.79 -1.40 -7.39
CA LEU A 21 0.95 -2.57 -6.52
C LEU A 21 -0.28 -2.80 -5.63
N CYS A 22 -1.06 -3.84 -5.92
CA CYS A 22 -2.24 -4.27 -5.15
C CYS A 22 -1.95 -5.51 -4.27
N PRO A 23 -2.78 -5.80 -3.25
CA PRO A 23 -2.70 -7.06 -2.52
C PRO A 23 -2.66 -8.29 -3.45
N GLY A 24 -1.77 -9.23 -3.14
CA GLY A 24 -1.43 -10.41 -3.93
C GLY A 24 -0.22 -10.21 -4.86
N ARG A 25 0.15 -8.97 -5.19
CA ARG A 25 1.40 -8.66 -5.89
C ARG A 25 2.60 -8.80 -4.95
N GLN A 26 3.77 -9.01 -5.53
CA GLN A 26 5.00 -9.18 -4.77
C GLN A 26 5.90 -7.95 -4.84
N SER A 27 6.47 -7.57 -3.70
CA SER A 27 7.37 -6.43 -3.56
C SER A 27 8.52 -6.77 -2.62
N PRO A 28 9.66 -6.05 -2.70
CA PRO A 28 10.77 -6.24 -1.78
C PRO A 28 10.39 -5.71 -0.39
N ALA A 29 10.71 -6.47 0.65
CA ALA A 29 10.60 -6.04 2.04
C ALA A 29 11.93 -6.30 2.75
N LEU A 30 12.44 -5.27 3.44
CA LEU A 30 13.67 -5.33 4.23
C LEU A 30 13.35 -5.85 5.63
N HIS A 31 14.06 -6.88 6.09
CA HIS A 31 13.89 -7.45 7.42
C HIS A 31 15.23 -7.88 8.01
N ARG A 32 15.23 -8.31 9.27
CA ARG A 32 16.41 -8.90 9.90
C ARG A 32 16.68 -10.29 9.29
N GLY A 33 17.93 -10.54 8.93
CA GLY A 33 18.41 -11.84 8.48
C GLY A 33 18.73 -12.78 9.65
N ASP A 34 19.27 -13.96 9.33
CA ASP A 34 19.55 -15.01 10.31
C ASP A 34 20.74 -14.67 11.22
N ALA A 35 21.74 -13.94 10.70
CA ALA A 35 22.90 -13.54 11.48
C ALA A 35 22.64 -12.26 12.31
N PRO A 36 23.26 -12.12 13.50
CA PRO A 36 23.14 -10.91 14.31
C PRO A 36 23.54 -9.64 13.55
N GLY A 37 22.57 -8.71 13.41
CA GLY A 37 22.79 -7.43 12.75
C GLY A 37 22.75 -7.50 11.21
N GLU A 38 22.49 -8.67 10.63
CA GLU A 38 22.28 -8.80 9.20
C GLU A 38 20.88 -8.28 8.82
N LEU A 39 20.85 -7.52 7.72
CA LEU A 39 19.62 -7.16 7.04
C LEU A 39 19.51 -7.96 5.75
N GLU A 40 18.29 -8.35 5.42
CA GLU A 40 17.96 -9.13 4.24
C GLU A 40 16.77 -8.49 3.53
N LEU A 41 16.86 -8.42 2.21
CA LEU A 41 15.75 -8.03 1.36
C LEU A 41 15.08 -9.29 0.84
N THR A 42 13.77 -9.44 1.00
CA THR A 42 13.05 -10.59 0.47
C THR A 42 11.86 -10.12 -0.35
N THR A 43 11.66 -10.69 -1.52
CA THR A 43 10.43 -10.46 -2.29
C THR A 43 9.28 -11.26 -1.65
N MET A 44 8.30 -10.52 -1.14
CA MET A 44 7.15 -11.03 -0.38
C MET A 44 5.83 -10.62 -1.04
N ALA A 45 4.78 -11.40 -0.88
CA ALA A 45 3.44 -11.01 -1.35
C ALA A 45 2.77 -10.03 -0.37
N PHE A 46 2.17 -8.98 -0.92
CA PHE A 46 1.39 -8.01 -0.15
C PHE A 46 0.04 -8.60 0.24
N GLY A 47 -0.30 -8.64 1.53
CA GLY A 47 -1.47 -9.34 2.04
C GLY A 47 -1.06 -10.52 2.90
N LEU A 48 -1.08 -10.35 4.21
CA LEU A 48 -0.56 -11.36 5.14
C LEU A 48 -1.39 -12.64 5.11
N VAL A 49 -0.72 -13.78 5.00
CA VAL A 49 -1.29 -15.10 5.20
C VAL A 49 -0.64 -15.69 6.46
N PRO A 50 -1.38 -15.85 7.56
CA PRO A 50 -0.82 -16.45 8.77
C PRO A 50 -0.29 -17.87 8.50
N SER A 51 0.87 -18.21 9.05
CA SER A 51 1.53 -19.51 8.88
C SER A 51 0.69 -20.72 9.29
N TYR A 52 -0.28 -20.52 10.19
CA TYR A 52 -1.22 -21.55 10.64
C TYR A 52 -2.49 -21.65 9.78
N THR A 53 -2.61 -20.87 8.71
CA THR A 53 -3.70 -21.00 7.74
C THR A 53 -3.63 -22.38 7.09
N ASP A 54 -4.79 -23.00 6.84
CA ASP A 54 -4.87 -24.31 6.17
C ASP A 54 -4.02 -24.33 4.89
N LYS A 55 -3.19 -25.37 4.73
CA LYS A 55 -2.25 -25.50 3.60
C LYS A 55 -2.93 -25.67 2.25
N ALA A 56 -4.18 -26.14 2.24
CA ALA A 56 -5.02 -26.27 1.05
C ALA A 56 -5.85 -25.00 0.76
N ALA A 57 -5.81 -23.99 1.63
CA ALA A 57 -6.55 -22.76 1.44
C ALA A 57 -6.04 -21.99 0.21
N ARG A 58 -6.96 -21.29 -0.46
CA ARG A 58 -6.61 -20.23 -1.41
C ARG A 58 -6.48 -18.92 -0.64
N PRO A 59 -5.29 -18.30 -0.57
CA PRO A 59 -5.12 -17.05 0.14
C PRO A 59 -5.99 -15.91 -0.39
N ASP A 60 -6.68 -15.22 0.51
CA ASP A 60 -7.30 -13.91 0.24
C ASP A 60 -6.39 -12.81 0.77
N PHE A 61 -5.57 -12.25 -0.12
CA PHE A 61 -4.58 -11.22 0.21
C PHE A 61 -5.20 -9.89 0.65
N PHE A 62 -6.46 -9.62 0.32
CA PHE A 62 -7.12 -8.35 0.69
C PHE A 62 -7.53 -8.33 2.16
N ARG A 63 -7.86 -9.49 2.73
CA ARG A 63 -8.35 -9.62 4.11
C ARG A 63 -7.37 -9.08 5.15
N MET A 64 -6.07 -9.23 4.91
CA MET A 64 -5.00 -8.90 5.87
C MET A 64 -3.87 -8.10 5.22
N ALA A 65 -4.20 -7.22 4.26
CA ALA A 65 -3.23 -6.29 3.67
C ALA A 65 -2.75 -5.24 4.68
N ASN A 66 -3.61 -4.80 5.60
CA ASN A 66 -3.31 -3.75 6.57
C ASN A 66 -3.51 -4.24 8.01
N ALA A 67 -2.64 -3.78 8.91
CA ALA A 67 -2.73 -3.96 10.36
C ALA A 67 -2.84 -2.59 11.03
N ARG A 68 -3.85 -2.41 11.90
CA ARG A 68 -4.05 -1.17 12.65
C ARG A 68 -3.09 -1.14 13.84
N SER A 69 -2.24 -0.13 13.92
CA SER A 69 -1.22 -0.02 14.99
C SER A 69 -1.83 0.03 16.40
N GLU A 70 -3.07 0.52 16.51
CA GLU A 70 -3.84 0.64 17.75
C GLU A 70 -4.24 -0.74 18.30
N THR A 71 -4.49 -1.71 17.42
CA THR A 71 -5.02 -3.04 17.80
C THR A 71 -4.05 -4.18 17.49
N VAL A 72 -2.90 -3.91 16.85
CA VAL A 72 -1.95 -4.92 16.39
C VAL A 72 -1.44 -5.83 17.52
N SER A 73 -1.30 -5.29 18.73
CA SER A 73 -0.87 -6.04 19.92
C SER A 73 -1.96 -6.91 20.54
N ALA A 74 -3.23 -6.64 20.22
CA ALA A 74 -4.38 -7.42 20.70
C ALA A 74 -4.83 -8.49 19.70
N GLN A 75 -4.61 -8.27 18.39
CA GLN A 75 -5.03 -9.19 17.34
C GLN A 75 -4.07 -10.39 17.23
N PRO A 76 -4.50 -11.64 17.51
CA PRO A 76 -3.62 -12.81 17.58
C PRO A 76 -2.76 -13.03 16.33
N ALA A 77 -3.35 -12.78 15.15
CA ALA A 77 -2.66 -12.97 13.88
C ALA A 77 -1.43 -12.07 13.70
N PHE A 78 -1.44 -10.87 14.29
CA PHE A 78 -0.34 -9.90 14.23
C PHE A 78 0.49 -9.85 15.51
N ARG A 79 -0.12 -10.01 16.69
CA ARG A 79 0.55 -9.94 17.99
C ARG A 79 1.78 -10.85 18.04
N ARG A 80 1.66 -12.08 17.56
CA ARG A 80 2.77 -13.05 17.54
C ARG A 80 3.94 -12.64 16.65
N LEU A 81 3.70 -11.76 15.66
CA LEU A 81 4.69 -11.33 14.67
C LEU A 81 5.53 -10.16 15.20
N LEU A 82 4.97 -9.33 16.09
CA LEU A 82 5.63 -8.13 16.60
C LEU A 82 7.04 -8.41 17.15
N ALA A 83 7.23 -9.55 17.82
CA ALA A 83 8.51 -9.88 18.45
C ALA A 83 9.63 -10.19 17.45
N HIS A 84 9.32 -10.80 16.30
CA HIS A 84 10.34 -11.44 15.44
C HIS A 84 10.19 -11.17 13.94
N ARG A 85 9.01 -10.79 13.48
CA ARG A 85 8.67 -10.70 12.06
C ARG A 85 8.27 -9.28 11.67
N ARG A 86 9.16 -8.33 11.96
CA ARG A 86 9.05 -6.94 11.55
C ARG A 86 9.83 -6.73 10.25
N CYS A 87 9.24 -6.00 9.32
CA CYS A 87 9.89 -5.60 8.07
C CYS A 87 9.58 -4.15 7.72
N VAL A 88 10.33 -3.61 6.77
CA VAL A 88 10.14 -2.28 6.17
C VAL A 88 9.95 -2.46 4.68
N VAL A 89 8.88 -1.88 4.14
CA VAL A 89 8.56 -1.95 2.71
C VAL A 89 8.90 -0.59 2.07
N PRO A 90 9.92 -0.51 1.19
CA PRO A 90 10.19 0.69 0.42
C PRO A 90 9.16 0.86 -0.70
N ILE A 91 8.60 2.07 -0.84
CA ILE A 91 7.69 2.45 -1.93
C ILE A 91 8.03 3.85 -2.44
N ASP A 92 7.75 4.14 -3.70
CA ASP A 92 7.86 5.51 -4.24
C ASP A 92 6.76 6.43 -3.67
N GLY A 93 5.58 5.85 -3.45
CA GLY A 93 4.40 6.52 -2.91
C GLY A 93 3.24 5.54 -2.79
N PHE A 94 2.11 6.02 -2.28
CA PHE A 94 0.87 5.27 -2.17
C PHE A 94 -0.30 6.06 -2.75
N TYR A 95 -1.39 5.37 -3.06
CA TYR A 95 -2.59 5.99 -3.59
C TYR A 95 -3.66 6.04 -2.51
N GLU A 96 -4.48 7.11 -2.51
CA GLU A 96 -5.73 7.13 -1.77
C GLU A 96 -6.87 7.76 -2.55
N TRP A 97 -8.10 7.38 -2.21
CA TRP A 97 -9.28 7.70 -3.01
C TRP A 97 -10.24 8.61 -2.25
N LEU A 98 -10.36 9.86 -2.70
CA LEU A 98 -11.37 10.79 -2.22
C LEU A 98 -12.76 10.34 -2.71
N PRO A 99 -13.75 10.11 -1.83
CA PRO A 99 -15.12 9.87 -2.25
C PRO A 99 -15.72 11.14 -2.87
N GLU A 100 -16.16 11.06 -4.12
CA GLU A 100 -16.96 12.10 -4.78
C GLU A 100 -18.30 11.50 -5.25
N PRO A 101 -19.34 12.31 -5.55
CA PRO A 101 -20.70 11.81 -5.82
C PRO A 101 -20.82 10.78 -6.95
N GLN A 102 -20.00 10.89 -8.00
CA GLN A 102 -20.10 10.05 -9.20
C GLN A 102 -19.06 8.92 -9.22
N ARG A 103 -17.86 9.20 -8.71
CA ARG A 103 -16.74 8.26 -8.69
C ARG A 103 -15.77 8.65 -7.59
N LYS A 104 -14.91 7.73 -7.20
CA LYS A 104 -13.78 8.08 -6.33
C LYS A 104 -12.68 8.75 -7.15
N GLN A 105 -12.12 9.84 -6.65
CA GLN A 105 -10.97 10.51 -7.25
C GLN A 105 -9.68 10.00 -6.59
N PRO A 106 -8.81 9.28 -7.32
CA PRO A 106 -7.53 8.85 -6.79
C PRO A 106 -6.54 10.02 -6.68
N PHE A 107 -5.76 10.02 -5.62
CA PHE A 107 -4.60 10.87 -5.37
C PHE A 107 -3.38 9.97 -5.21
N TYR A 108 -2.23 10.45 -5.69
CA TYR A 108 -0.94 9.85 -5.40
C TYR A 108 -0.23 10.68 -4.33
N ILE A 109 0.29 10.02 -3.31
CA ILE A 109 0.95 10.61 -2.15
C ILE A 109 2.40 10.10 -2.12
N SER A 110 3.36 11.01 -2.07
CA SER A 110 4.79 10.73 -2.11
C SER A 110 5.58 11.65 -1.17
N SER A 111 6.87 11.38 -0.99
CA SER A 111 7.74 12.28 -0.22
C SER A 111 7.85 13.65 -0.88
N ALA A 112 7.76 14.72 -0.10
CA ALA A 112 8.06 16.07 -0.58
C ALA A 112 9.57 16.25 -0.85
N ALA A 113 10.43 15.53 -0.13
CA ALA A 113 11.86 15.54 -0.33
C ALA A 113 12.26 14.80 -1.62
N CYS A 114 13.25 15.34 -2.33
CA CYS A 114 13.87 14.67 -3.48
C CYS A 114 15.00 13.74 -3.03
N ALA A 115 15.18 12.60 -3.71
CA ALA A 115 16.33 11.74 -3.51
C ALA A 115 17.60 12.49 -3.97
N GLY A 116 18.57 12.69 -3.07
CA GLY A 116 19.66 13.64 -3.27
C GLY A 116 20.48 13.43 -4.55
N ASP A 117 20.77 12.18 -4.92
CA ASP A 117 21.51 11.77 -6.12
C ASP A 117 20.63 11.56 -7.37
N ARG A 118 19.31 11.71 -7.24
CA ARG A 118 18.33 11.65 -8.33
C ARG A 118 17.61 12.98 -8.44
N ALA A 119 18.17 13.88 -9.24
CA ALA A 119 17.55 15.16 -9.51
C ALA A 119 16.12 14.97 -10.06
N GLY A 120 15.11 15.26 -9.23
CA GLY A 120 13.69 15.29 -9.59
C GLY A 120 12.82 14.16 -9.03
N GLU A 121 13.38 13.05 -8.55
CA GLU A 121 12.58 11.92 -8.04
C GLU A 121 12.30 12.06 -6.53
N PRO A 122 11.08 11.76 -6.05
CA PRO A 122 10.81 11.71 -4.62
C PRO A 122 11.71 10.70 -3.92
N GLN A 123 12.11 11.03 -2.69
CA GLN A 123 12.71 10.05 -1.78
C GLN A 123 11.72 8.92 -1.51
N LEU A 124 12.21 7.67 -1.50
CA LEU A 124 11.41 6.50 -1.13
C LEU A 124 10.79 6.68 0.26
N LEU A 125 9.53 6.28 0.40
CA LEU A 125 8.87 6.11 1.69
C LEU A 125 9.16 4.71 2.25
N TRP A 126 9.40 4.64 3.55
CA TRP A 126 9.75 3.40 4.25
C TRP A 126 8.58 3.02 5.14
N ILE A 127 7.81 2.00 4.77
CA ILE A 127 6.57 1.68 5.48
C ILE A 127 6.82 0.55 6.48
N ALA A 128 6.42 0.76 7.74
CA ALA A 128 6.48 -0.29 8.76
C ALA A 128 5.49 -1.41 8.43
N ALA A 129 5.95 -2.65 8.50
CA ALA A 129 5.13 -3.82 8.20
C ALA A 129 5.47 -5.00 9.10
N LEU A 130 4.55 -5.98 9.11
CA LEU A 130 4.74 -7.29 9.71
C LEU A 130 4.69 -8.34 8.62
N TRP A 131 5.50 -9.38 8.74
CA TRP A 131 5.54 -10.45 7.75
C TRP A 131 5.37 -11.83 8.37
N ASP A 132 5.07 -12.82 7.55
CA ASP A 132 5.05 -14.22 7.95
C ASP A 132 5.28 -15.12 6.74
N VAL A 133 5.52 -16.40 7.01
CA VAL A 133 5.73 -17.41 5.96
C VAL A 133 4.64 -18.47 6.07
N TRP A 134 3.83 -18.57 5.04
CA TRP A 134 2.85 -19.65 4.89
C TRP A 134 3.37 -20.69 3.89
N HIS A 135 3.08 -21.96 4.13
CA HIS A 135 3.47 -23.06 3.26
C HIS A 135 2.21 -23.71 2.69
N ALA A 136 2.12 -23.75 1.36
CA ALA A 136 1.06 -24.46 0.67
C ALA A 136 1.20 -25.99 0.81
N GLN A 137 0.15 -26.72 0.45
CA GLN A 137 0.13 -28.18 0.52
C GLN A 137 1.20 -28.84 -0.37
N ASP A 138 1.57 -28.21 -1.48
CA ASP A 138 2.63 -28.66 -2.39
C ASP A 138 4.05 -28.33 -1.91
N GLY A 139 4.19 -27.72 -0.73
CA GLY A 139 5.47 -27.30 -0.15
C GLY A 139 5.93 -25.91 -0.58
N THR A 140 5.19 -25.21 -1.45
CA THR A 140 5.52 -23.85 -1.87
C THR A 140 5.56 -22.92 -0.67
N GLU A 141 6.71 -22.27 -0.47
CA GLU A 141 6.89 -21.23 0.53
C GLU A 141 6.37 -19.88 0.01
N LEU A 142 5.52 -19.24 0.80
CA LEU A 142 4.91 -17.94 0.50
C LEU A 142 5.16 -16.98 1.66
N PRO A 143 6.26 -16.22 1.64
CA PRO A 143 6.43 -15.08 2.52
C PRO A 143 5.45 -13.96 2.11
N THR A 144 4.74 -13.44 3.10
CA THR A 144 3.68 -12.42 2.95
C THR A 144 3.84 -11.31 3.98
N TYR A 145 3.30 -10.12 3.72
CA TYR A 145 3.33 -9.03 4.69
C TYR A 145 2.02 -8.24 4.77
N ALA A 146 1.80 -7.61 5.93
CA ALA A 146 0.77 -6.59 6.16
C ALA A 146 1.43 -5.26 6.51
N LEU A 147 0.99 -4.18 5.88
CA LEU A 147 1.43 -2.82 6.20
C LEU A 147 0.80 -2.37 7.53
N LEU A 148 1.57 -1.70 8.37
CA LEU A 148 1.02 -1.02 9.54
C LEU A 148 0.38 0.29 9.10
N THR A 149 -0.76 0.58 9.71
CA THR A 149 -1.52 1.82 9.50
C THR A 149 -1.71 2.55 10.83
N ARG A 150 -1.91 3.86 10.74
CA ARG A 150 -2.21 4.75 11.86
C ARG A 150 -3.30 5.74 11.44
N ASP A 151 -3.79 6.52 12.40
CA ASP A 151 -4.61 7.69 12.10
C ASP A 151 -3.85 8.65 11.19
N VAL A 152 -4.58 9.20 10.22
CA VAL A 152 -4.07 10.14 9.22
C VAL A 152 -3.50 11.41 9.87
N SER A 153 -2.49 12.01 9.23
CA SER A 153 -2.04 13.35 9.60
C SER A 153 -3.12 14.39 9.29
N PRO A 154 -3.18 15.52 10.02
CA PRO A 154 -4.16 16.58 9.75
C PRO A 154 -4.18 17.07 8.29
N GLU A 155 -3.02 17.08 7.63
CA GLU A 155 -2.83 17.50 6.24
C GLU A 155 -3.55 16.63 5.21
N LEU A 156 -3.77 15.35 5.52
CA LEU A 156 -4.43 14.37 4.64
C LEU A 156 -5.82 13.96 5.16
N ALA A 157 -6.30 14.55 6.25
CA ALA A 157 -7.58 14.19 6.87
C ALA A 157 -8.81 14.47 5.97
N TRP A 158 -8.67 15.37 5.00
CA TRP A 158 -9.69 15.63 3.99
C TRP A 158 -9.80 14.50 2.94
N LEU A 159 -8.77 13.64 2.82
CA LEU A 159 -8.67 12.58 1.81
C LEU A 159 -9.12 11.22 2.36
N HIS A 160 -8.62 10.81 3.53
CA HIS A 160 -8.94 9.53 4.19
C HIS A 160 -8.71 9.62 5.69
N ASP A 161 -9.28 8.70 6.48
CA ASP A 161 -9.11 8.64 7.95
C ASP A 161 -7.83 7.93 8.42
N ARG A 162 -7.07 7.31 7.50
CA ARG A 162 -5.93 6.44 7.81
C ARG A 162 -4.80 6.68 6.84
N MET A 163 -3.59 6.38 7.30
CA MET A 163 -2.39 6.37 6.46
C MET A 163 -1.44 5.24 6.87
N PRO A 164 -0.52 4.83 5.98
CA PRO A 164 0.57 3.93 6.34
C PRO A 164 1.47 4.52 7.44
N VAL A 165 2.09 3.67 8.26
CA VAL A 165 3.14 4.09 9.20
C VAL A 165 4.44 4.30 8.43
N VAL A 166 4.65 5.53 7.97
CA VAL A 166 5.87 5.98 7.30
C VAL A 166 6.98 6.20 8.33
N LEU A 167 8.18 5.68 8.06
CA LEU A 167 9.33 5.69 8.96
C LEU A 167 10.45 6.59 8.45
N ASP A 168 11.02 7.40 9.35
CA ASP A 168 12.34 7.97 9.14
C ASP A 168 13.45 6.93 9.34
N ALA A 169 14.70 7.29 9.01
CA ALA A 169 15.83 6.38 9.13
C ALA A 169 16.08 5.87 10.57
N LYS A 170 15.78 6.69 11.59
CA LYS A 170 15.96 6.32 12.99
C LYS A 170 14.91 5.29 13.42
N SER A 171 13.67 5.52 13.05
CA SER A 171 12.52 4.68 13.38
C SER A 171 12.57 3.37 12.60
N ALA A 172 13.02 3.38 11.34
CA ALA A 172 13.29 2.16 10.58
C ALA A 172 14.33 1.27 11.26
N ARG A 173 15.42 1.85 11.78
CA ARG A 173 16.44 1.09 12.54
C ARG A 173 15.87 0.48 13.82
N ALA A 174 15.14 1.27 14.61
CA ALA A 174 14.48 0.78 15.83
C ALA A 174 13.45 -0.33 15.52
N TRP A 175 12.69 -0.17 14.43
CA TRP A 175 11.73 -1.16 13.96
C TRP A 175 12.41 -2.47 13.56
N LEU A 176 13.53 -2.41 12.85
CA LEU A 176 14.27 -3.60 12.41
C LEU A 176 15.12 -4.24 13.51
N ASP A 177 15.31 -3.59 14.65
CA ASP A 177 16.09 -4.12 15.78
C ASP A 177 15.34 -5.18 16.59
N VAL A 178 15.08 -6.32 15.94
CA VAL A 178 14.49 -7.52 16.55
C VAL A 178 15.47 -8.11 17.58
N GLY A 179 15.05 -8.19 18.84
CA GLY A 179 15.83 -8.73 19.96
C GLY A 179 16.60 -7.68 20.79
N GLY A 180 16.82 -6.48 20.26
CA GLY A 180 17.45 -5.37 21.00
C GLY A 180 16.45 -4.36 21.58
N THR A 181 15.28 -4.21 20.96
CA THR A 181 14.22 -3.29 21.40
C THR A 181 12.92 -4.04 21.67
N ASP A 182 12.23 -3.70 22.78
CA ASP A 182 10.88 -4.20 23.05
C ASP A 182 9.94 -3.91 21.87
N PRO A 183 9.12 -4.87 21.40
CA PRO A 183 8.31 -4.68 20.21
C PRO A 183 7.31 -3.53 20.30
N LEU A 184 6.74 -3.27 21.48
CA LEU A 184 5.79 -2.18 21.68
C LEU A 184 6.51 -0.84 21.75
N ASP A 185 7.71 -0.79 22.32
CA ASP A 185 8.54 0.42 22.30
C ASP A 185 9.05 0.77 20.90
N ALA A 186 9.39 -0.24 20.09
CA ALA A 186 9.70 -0.06 18.68
C ALA A 186 8.49 0.53 17.93
N LEU A 187 7.29 -0.05 18.13
CA LEU A 187 6.04 0.46 17.54
C LEU A 187 5.75 1.91 17.97
N ARG A 188 5.84 2.21 19.26
CA ARG A 188 5.65 3.58 19.79
C ARG A 188 6.65 4.56 19.19
N THR A 189 7.89 4.13 18.96
CA THR A 189 8.91 4.96 18.31
C THR A 189 8.53 5.27 16.87
N CYS A 190 8.06 4.27 16.11
CA CYS A 190 7.53 4.47 14.76
C CYS A 190 6.35 5.46 14.73
N LEU A 191 5.44 5.37 15.69
CA LEU A 191 4.26 6.24 15.75
C LEU A 191 4.56 7.69 16.19
N ARG A 192 5.65 7.89 16.95
CA ARG A 192 6.11 9.23 17.36
C ARG A 192 7.07 9.90 16.38
N ALA A 193 7.56 9.17 15.39
CA ALA A 193 8.45 9.72 14.37
C ALA A 193 7.83 10.98 13.77
N SER A 194 8.64 12.03 13.60
CA SER A 194 8.17 13.24 12.92
C SER A 194 7.68 12.84 11.54
N PRO A 195 6.49 13.27 11.10
CA PRO A 195 5.99 12.93 9.79
C PRO A 195 7.03 13.33 8.75
N ILE A 196 7.35 12.42 7.83
CA ILE A 196 8.01 12.83 6.58
C ILE A 196 7.06 13.82 5.92
N GLU A 197 7.58 14.94 5.43
CA GLU A 197 6.77 15.89 4.69
C GLU A 197 6.25 15.20 3.42
N LEU A 198 4.92 15.16 3.27
CA LEU A 198 4.25 14.49 2.16
C LEU A 198 3.75 15.53 1.16
N ARG A 199 3.76 15.15 -0.11
CA ARG A 199 3.09 15.88 -1.18
C ARG A 199 2.07 14.97 -1.86
N TRP A 200 1.06 15.56 -2.46
CA TRP A 200 0.00 14.83 -3.15
C TRP A 200 -0.54 15.57 -4.36
N HIS A 201 -1.03 14.81 -5.33
CA HIS A 201 -1.73 15.34 -6.51
C HIS A 201 -2.75 14.33 -7.04
N LYS A 202 -3.75 14.83 -7.79
CA LYS A 202 -4.73 13.98 -8.47
C LYS A 202 -4.04 13.12 -9.53
N VAL A 203 -4.47 11.88 -9.66
CA VAL A 203 -4.07 11.00 -10.78
C VAL A 203 -5.28 10.56 -11.59
N HIS A 204 -5.02 9.94 -12.74
CA HIS A 204 -6.08 9.54 -13.66
C HIS A 204 -7.03 8.52 -12.99
N PRO A 205 -8.37 8.63 -13.13
CA PRO A 205 -9.33 7.69 -12.53
C PRO A 205 -9.13 6.20 -12.90
N ARG A 206 -8.42 5.93 -13.99
CA ARG A 206 -7.98 4.59 -14.43
C ARG A 206 -7.16 3.86 -13.38
N MET A 207 -6.56 4.59 -12.44
CA MET A 207 -5.84 4.02 -11.29
C MET A 207 -6.71 3.07 -10.44
N SER A 208 -8.03 3.24 -10.48
CA SER A 208 -8.97 2.33 -9.79
C SER A 208 -9.06 0.94 -10.44
N VAL A 209 -8.52 0.76 -11.65
CA VAL A 209 -8.48 -0.54 -12.34
C VAL A 209 -7.21 -1.28 -11.90
N VAL A 210 -7.37 -2.35 -11.12
CA VAL A 210 -6.26 -3.16 -10.55
C VAL A 210 -5.23 -3.65 -11.58
N LYS A 211 -5.63 -3.83 -12.84
CA LYS A 211 -4.74 -4.28 -13.92
C LYS A 211 -3.97 -3.13 -14.61
N TYR A 212 -4.35 -1.88 -14.36
CA TYR A 212 -3.69 -0.74 -14.99
C TYR A 212 -2.38 -0.46 -14.26
N ASP A 213 -1.28 -0.50 -14.98
CA ASP A 213 0.08 -0.38 -14.43
C ASP A 213 0.97 0.50 -15.33
N GLY A 214 0.37 1.56 -15.90
CA GLY A 214 1.05 2.44 -16.84
C GLY A 214 2.09 3.32 -16.15
N ASP A 215 3.11 3.75 -16.91
CA ASP A 215 4.12 4.71 -16.45
C ASP A 215 3.50 6.07 -16.07
N ASP A 216 2.29 6.34 -16.56
CA ASP A 216 1.50 7.52 -16.26
C ASP A 216 0.67 7.41 -14.96
N ALA A 217 0.66 6.26 -14.28
CA ALA A 217 -0.22 6.00 -13.14
C ALA A 217 -0.02 6.98 -11.97
N HIS A 218 1.21 7.43 -11.75
CA HIS A 218 1.58 8.36 -10.68
C HIS A 218 1.65 9.82 -11.15
N LEU A 219 1.43 10.11 -12.44
CA LEU A 219 1.59 11.46 -12.98
C LEU A 219 0.38 12.36 -12.64
N PRO A 220 0.60 13.66 -12.42
CA PRO A 220 -0.49 14.61 -12.19
C PRO A 220 -1.52 14.58 -13.33
N TRP A 221 -2.79 14.48 -12.95
CA TRP A 221 -3.91 14.50 -13.87
C TRP A 221 -4.78 15.73 -13.63
N THR A 222 -5.02 16.48 -14.71
CA THR A 222 -6.01 17.56 -14.73
C THR A 222 -7.16 17.14 -15.63
N PRO A 223 -8.41 17.14 -15.16
CA PRO A 223 -9.55 16.85 -16.03
C PRO A 223 -9.61 17.89 -17.14
N THR A 224 -9.69 17.43 -18.39
CA THR A 224 -10.00 18.31 -19.51
C THR A 224 -11.40 18.88 -19.29
N PRO A 225 -11.57 20.21 -19.17
CA PRO A 225 -12.91 20.77 -19.02
C PRO A 225 -13.74 20.46 -20.26
N ILE A 226 -15.03 20.20 -20.06
CA ILE A 226 -15.98 19.89 -21.14
C ILE A 226 -16.00 21.02 -22.19
N THR A 227 -15.69 22.26 -21.80
CA THR A 227 -15.57 23.40 -22.71
C THR A 227 -14.53 23.18 -23.82
N ALA A 228 -13.40 22.53 -23.52
CA ALA A 228 -12.37 22.23 -24.51
C ALA A 228 -12.82 21.17 -25.55
N PHE A 229 -13.88 20.39 -25.27
CA PHE A 229 -14.52 19.53 -26.26
C PHE A 229 -15.41 20.31 -27.23
N PHE A 230 -16.12 21.34 -26.75
CA PHE A 230 -16.97 22.19 -27.59
C PHE A 230 -16.18 23.17 -28.44
N GLU A 231 -15.02 23.63 -27.99
CA GLU A 231 -14.11 24.49 -28.77
C GLU A 231 -13.45 23.76 -29.95
N ARG A 232 -13.36 22.42 -29.91
CA ARG A 232 -12.77 21.59 -30.98
C ARG A 232 -13.78 21.13 -32.04
N MET A 233 -15.06 21.44 -31.88
CA MET A 233 -16.04 21.22 -32.95
C MET A 233 -15.95 22.37 -33.94
N PRO A 234 -15.78 22.10 -35.25
CA PRO A 234 -15.91 23.17 -36.23
C PRO A 234 -17.31 23.79 -36.10
N PRO A 235 -17.44 25.12 -36.25
CA PRO A 235 -18.76 25.75 -36.25
C PRO A 235 -19.63 25.01 -37.27
N LYS A 236 -20.84 24.66 -36.84
CA LYS A 236 -21.83 24.00 -37.69
C LYS A 236 -21.99 24.87 -38.93
N GLY A 237 -21.43 24.41 -40.04
CA GLY A 237 -21.38 25.18 -41.28
C GLY A 237 -22.78 25.67 -41.63
N GLU A 238 -22.88 26.94 -42.00
CA GLU A 238 -24.09 27.49 -42.60
C GLU A 238 -24.57 26.54 -43.69
N ALA A 239 -25.84 26.13 -43.59
CA ALA A 239 -26.47 25.31 -44.60
C ALA A 239 -26.50 26.10 -45.91
N THR A 240 -25.67 25.72 -46.87
CA THR A 240 -25.78 26.19 -48.25
C THR A 240 -27.18 25.81 -48.77
N PRO A 241 -27.97 26.74 -49.32
CA PRO A 241 -29.29 26.41 -49.84
C PRO A 241 -29.14 25.46 -51.04
N ALA A 242 -29.95 24.39 -51.03
CA ALA A 242 -29.99 23.40 -52.11
C ALA A 242 -30.42 24.06 -53.44
N PRO A 243 -29.85 23.66 -54.58
CA PRO A 243 -30.29 24.17 -55.88
C PRO A 243 -31.68 23.61 -56.24
N ALA A 244 -32.49 24.47 -56.87
CA ALA A 244 -33.86 24.18 -57.30
C ALA A 244 -33.93 23.02 -58.32
N PRO A 245 -35.05 22.27 -58.39
CA PRO A 245 -35.18 21.12 -59.28
C PRO A 245 -35.33 21.56 -60.74
N ALA A 246 -34.49 21.02 -61.61
CA ALA A 246 -34.65 21.11 -63.06
C ALA A 246 -35.74 20.15 -63.56
N ALA A 247 -36.52 20.64 -64.53
CA ALA A 247 -37.68 19.99 -65.10
C ALA A 247 -37.36 18.69 -65.86
N ARG A 248 -38.37 17.81 -65.89
CA ARG A 248 -38.42 16.54 -66.63
C ARG A 248 -38.31 16.76 -68.14
N THR A 249 -37.70 15.79 -68.82
CA THR A 249 -38.16 15.35 -70.14
C THR A 249 -38.34 13.84 -70.11
N ASP A 250 -39.54 13.42 -70.48
CA ASP A 250 -39.95 12.03 -70.68
C ASP A 250 -39.26 11.44 -71.90
N ASP A 251 -38.96 10.14 -71.87
CA ASP A 251 -39.24 9.28 -73.03
C ASP A 251 -39.34 7.81 -72.60
N ALA A 252 -40.35 7.17 -73.17
CA ALA A 252 -40.92 5.89 -72.76
C ALA A 252 -40.54 4.74 -73.70
N ALA A 253 -40.29 3.57 -73.12
CA ALA A 253 -40.57 2.23 -73.67
C ALA A 253 -40.30 1.24 -72.51
N GLY A 254 -41.16 0.34 -72.05
CA GLY A 254 -42.33 -0.30 -72.62
C GLY A 254 -42.11 -1.81 -72.56
N ALA A 255 -42.62 -2.49 -71.52
CA ALA A 255 -43.06 -3.90 -71.54
C ALA A 255 -43.60 -4.34 -70.17
N ARG A 256 -44.83 -4.85 -70.15
CA ARG A 256 -45.54 -5.50 -69.03
C ARG A 256 -45.35 -7.01 -69.10
N VAL A 257 -45.36 -7.71 -67.96
CA VAL A 257 -46.16 -8.95 -67.73
C VAL A 257 -46.20 -9.34 -66.24
N ASP A 258 -47.40 -9.20 -65.67
CA ASP A 258 -48.24 -10.08 -64.83
C ASP A 258 -47.72 -11.06 -63.74
N ALA A 259 -48.51 -11.06 -62.64
CA ALA A 259 -48.84 -12.13 -61.68
C ALA A 259 -47.71 -12.63 -60.71
N ASP A 260 -47.93 -13.10 -59.48
CA ASP A 260 -49.10 -13.68 -58.80
C ASP A 260 -48.90 -13.62 -57.25
N ALA A 261 -49.90 -14.13 -56.52
CA ALA A 261 -50.22 -14.04 -55.11
C ALA A 261 -49.29 -14.69 -54.04
N THR A 262 -49.49 -14.19 -52.80
CA THR A 262 -49.33 -14.69 -51.40
C THR A 262 -48.99 -16.18 -51.11
N PRO A 263 -48.79 -16.58 -49.82
CA PRO A 263 -47.96 -16.05 -48.72
C PRO A 263 -47.12 -17.17 -48.05
N ASN A 264 -46.11 -16.87 -47.20
CA ASN A 264 -45.75 -17.85 -46.16
C ASN A 264 -45.13 -17.27 -44.88
N LYS A 265 -45.53 -17.90 -43.77
CA LYS A 265 -45.18 -17.73 -42.37
C LYS A 265 -43.71 -18.10 -42.08
N GLY A 266 -43.14 -17.55 -41.00
CA GLY A 266 -42.04 -18.22 -40.30
C GLY A 266 -41.21 -17.35 -39.34
N ALA A 267 -41.46 -17.55 -38.05
CA ALA A 267 -40.50 -17.55 -36.93
C ALA A 267 -39.87 -16.23 -36.42
N GLU A 268 -40.48 -15.73 -35.32
CA GLU A 268 -39.93 -15.63 -33.96
C GLU A 268 -38.53 -15.03 -33.70
N ALA A 269 -38.53 -13.96 -32.91
CA ALA A 269 -37.40 -13.31 -32.26
C ALA A 269 -36.98 -14.03 -30.96
N PRO A 270 -35.78 -13.73 -30.45
CA PRO A 270 -35.63 -13.55 -29.00
C PRO A 270 -35.11 -12.15 -28.65
N ALA A 271 -35.78 -11.56 -27.67
CA ALA A 271 -35.45 -10.29 -27.04
C ALA A 271 -34.20 -10.41 -26.15
N ALA A 272 -33.36 -9.38 -26.17
CA ALA A 272 -32.20 -9.24 -25.31
C ALA A 272 -32.60 -8.66 -23.93
N SER A 273 -32.22 -9.36 -22.86
CA SER A 273 -32.38 -8.91 -21.47
C SER A 273 -31.34 -7.85 -21.07
N PRO A 274 -31.67 -6.91 -20.16
CA PRO A 274 -30.78 -5.84 -19.72
C PRO A 274 -29.78 -6.28 -18.63
N PRO A 275 -28.68 -5.55 -18.41
CA PRO A 275 -27.63 -5.94 -17.49
C PRO A 275 -27.96 -5.66 -16.01
N THR A 276 -27.64 -6.66 -15.17
CA THR A 276 -27.83 -6.70 -13.73
C THR A 276 -26.85 -5.79 -12.97
N GLU A 277 -27.39 -4.91 -12.11
CA GLU A 277 -26.64 -4.16 -11.10
C GLU A 277 -26.12 -5.07 -9.97
N LEU A 278 -24.82 -5.02 -9.68
CA LEU A 278 -24.23 -5.61 -8.48
C LEU A 278 -24.21 -4.58 -7.35
N ARG A 279 -25.27 -4.63 -6.54
CA ARG A 279 -25.42 -3.90 -5.28
C ARG A 279 -24.58 -4.61 -4.19
N SER A 280 -23.54 -3.96 -3.68
CA SER A 280 -22.78 -4.45 -2.53
C SER A 280 -23.47 -4.08 -1.22
N GLU A 281 -24.28 -5.01 -0.69
CA GLU A 281 -24.88 -4.87 0.64
C GLU A 281 -23.84 -5.11 1.74
N SER A 282 -23.64 -4.08 2.58
CA SER A 282 -22.88 -4.18 3.83
C SER A 282 -23.73 -4.90 4.88
N LYS A 283 -23.49 -6.19 5.11
CA LYS A 283 -24.14 -6.92 6.22
C LYS A 283 -23.49 -6.59 7.55
N ARG A 284 -24.20 -5.76 8.32
CA ARG A 284 -24.04 -5.50 9.75
C ARG A 284 -24.47 -6.74 10.55
N PHE A 285 -23.53 -7.46 11.16
CA PHE A 285 -23.87 -8.54 12.09
C PHE A 285 -24.16 -7.98 13.48
N LYS A 286 -25.39 -8.22 13.96
CA LYS A 286 -25.80 -8.05 15.36
C LYS A 286 -25.07 -9.07 16.23
N ARG A 287 -24.44 -8.60 17.30
CA ARG A 287 -23.89 -9.41 18.38
C ARG A 287 -25.03 -9.77 19.33
N THR A 288 -25.30 -11.05 19.51
CA THR A 288 -26.16 -11.58 20.59
C THR A 288 -25.31 -11.71 21.84
N GLU A 289 -25.73 -11.03 22.91
CA GLU A 289 -25.22 -11.24 24.26
C GLU A 289 -25.76 -12.57 24.79
N ALA A 290 -24.88 -13.36 25.40
CA ALA A 290 -25.24 -14.49 26.23
C ALA A 290 -24.53 -14.30 27.56
N ASP A 291 -25.34 -14.06 28.59
CA ASP A 291 -24.99 -14.03 30.00
C ASP A 291 -24.41 -15.38 30.45
N ALA A 292 -23.29 -15.32 31.17
CA ALA A 292 -22.89 -16.34 32.13
C ALA A 292 -21.96 -15.69 33.17
N SER A 293 -22.57 -15.02 34.15
CA SER A 293 -21.92 -14.60 35.39
C SER A 293 -21.75 -15.82 36.32
N GLY A 294 -20.51 -16.18 36.63
CA GLY A 294 -20.18 -17.24 37.58
C GLY A 294 -18.99 -16.86 38.46
N ALA A 295 -19.30 -16.55 39.73
CA ALA A 295 -18.46 -16.63 40.93
C ALA A 295 -17.13 -15.85 40.98
N GLY A 296 -17.20 -14.70 41.68
CA GLY A 296 -16.04 -13.96 42.18
C GLY A 296 -15.40 -14.58 43.42
N ALA A 297 -14.10 -14.34 43.52
CA ALA A 297 -13.18 -14.77 44.57
C ALA A 297 -13.31 -13.94 45.86
N SER A 298 -12.93 -14.56 46.98
CA SER A 298 -12.58 -13.91 48.24
C SER A 298 -11.33 -14.57 48.82
N LEU A 299 -10.33 -13.75 49.19
CA LEU A 299 -9.30 -13.90 50.23
C LEU A 299 -8.11 -13.01 49.82
N ALA A 300 -7.99 -11.80 50.37
CA ALA A 300 -7.50 -11.41 51.71
C ALA A 300 -5.98 -11.11 51.73
N ARG A 301 -5.72 -9.88 52.22
CA ARG A 301 -4.46 -9.18 52.46
C ARG A 301 -3.64 -9.81 53.59
N ALA A 302 -2.31 -9.77 53.45
CA ALA A 302 -1.28 -9.59 54.49
C ALA A 302 0.05 -9.37 53.73
N GLY A 303 1.03 -8.55 54.06
CA GLY A 303 1.41 -7.76 55.23
C GLY A 303 2.93 -7.62 55.15
N ALA A 304 3.46 -6.41 54.98
CA ALA A 304 4.87 -6.06 55.25
C ALA A 304 5.07 -5.95 56.79
N PRO A 305 6.28 -5.99 57.42
CA PRO A 305 7.47 -5.12 57.17
C PRO A 305 8.83 -5.79 57.63
N PRO A 306 9.91 -5.11 58.14
CA PRO A 306 10.66 -3.89 57.72
C PRO A 306 12.21 -4.06 57.55
N ASP A 307 12.82 -3.05 56.90
CA ASP A 307 14.09 -2.30 57.08
C ASP A 307 15.52 -2.86 57.39
N THR A 308 16.46 -2.24 56.65
CA THR A 308 17.85 -1.75 56.96
C THR A 308 19.11 -2.63 56.75
N PRO A 309 20.29 -2.02 56.44
CA PRO A 309 21.26 -2.50 55.44
C PRO A 309 22.68 -2.74 56.03
N PRO A 310 23.70 -3.00 55.18
CA PRO A 310 25.02 -2.45 55.49
C PRO A 310 25.77 -1.80 54.31
N GLN A 311 26.84 -1.12 54.72
CA GLN A 311 27.60 -0.06 54.09
C GLN A 311 28.79 -0.50 53.20
N LEU A 312 29.10 0.41 52.25
CA LEU A 312 30.40 0.95 51.81
C LEU A 312 31.58 0.04 51.40
N ALA A 313 32.07 0.24 50.17
CA ALA A 313 33.52 0.24 49.89
C ALA A 313 33.89 1.13 48.68
N ARG A 314 34.65 2.19 48.95
CA ARG A 314 35.37 3.04 47.98
C ARG A 314 36.69 2.38 47.55
N ARG A 315 37.05 2.40 46.26
CA ARG A 315 38.44 2.43 45.76
C ARG A 315 38.49 3.16 44.39
N LYS A 316 39.00 4.39 44.34
CA LYS A 316 40.35 4.85 43.92
C LYS A 316 40.72 4.57 42.45
N ALA A 317 40.82 5.66 41.68
CA ALA A 317 41.42 5.75 40.33
C ALA A 317 42.96 5.74 40.37
N PRO A 318 43.61 5.53 39.21
CA PRO A 318 44.88 6.20 38.94
C PRO A 318 44.97 6.90 37.57
N ALA A 319 45.54 8.12 37.65
CA ALA A 319 46.49 8.85 36.80
C ALA A 319 46.50 8.76 35.25
N ALA A 320 46.58 9.96 34.65
CA ALA A 320 46.83 10.29 33.24
C ALA A 320 48.33 10.20 32.86
N MET A 321 48.69 9.89 31.60
CA MET A 321 49.16 10.76 30.48
C MET A 321 49.92 9.83 29.46
N PRO A 322 50.26 10.22 28.20
CA PRO A 322 50.25 11.55 27.61
C PRO A 322 49.48 11.68 26.28
N ARG A 323 49.23 12.95 25.92
CA ARG A 323 48.65 13.39 24.65
C ARG A 323 49.66 13.25 23.50
N THR A 324 49.25 12.59 22.43
CA THR A 324 49.83 12.76 21.10
C THR A 324 48.75 13.29 20.15
N ARG A 325 49.05 14.41 19.49
CA ARG A 325 48.26 14.97 18.38
C ARG A 325 48.21 13.98 17.21
N PRO A 326 47.14 14.01 16.42
CA PRO A 326 47.42 14.12 14.99
C PRO A 326 46.57 15.15 14.24
N ALA A 327 47.23 15.57 13.17
CA ALA A 327 46.83 16.30 11.98
C ALA A 327 45.35 16.29 11.58
N SER A 328 44.94 17.48 11.13
CA SER A 328 43.92 17.76 10.12
C SER A 328 43.86 16.71 9.00
N ALA A 329 42.69 16.10 8.81
CA ALA A 329 42.29 15.51 7.54
C ALA A 329 40.76 15.58 7.39
N ASN A 330 40.35 16.14 6.25
CA ASN A 330 38.98 16.28 5.77
C ASN A 330 38.16 15.00 5.96
N ARG A 331 37.03 15.11 6.67
CA ARG A 331 36.08 14.01 6.86
C ARG A 331 34.96 14.11 5.84
N THR A 332 35.17 13.55 4.66
CA THR A 332 34.09 13.15 3.76
C THR A 332 33.30 12.04 4.45
N GLN A 333 32.00 12.28 4.69
CA GLN A 333 31.08 11.24 5.15
C GLN A 333 30.75 10.30 3.97
N PRO A 334 30.82 8.97 4.12
CA PRO A 334 30.16 8.08 3.18
C PRO A 334 28.67 8.02 3.53
N GLY A 335 27.86 8.64 2.67
CA GLY A 335 26.40 8.62 2.73
C GLY A 335 25.81 7.25 2.39
N ILE A 336 24.61 7.00 2.93
CA ILE A 336 23.80 5.77 2.79
C ILE A 336 23.15 5.63 1.39
N SER A 337 23.64 6.35 0.37
CA SER A 337 22.95 6.50 -0.93
C SER A 337 23.08 5.31 -1.89
N SER A 338 24.00 4.37 -1.67
CA SER A 338 24.56 3.62 -2.80
C SER A 338 23.86 2.30 -3.20
N PHE A 339 22.62 2.00 -2.80
CA PHE A 339 22.07 0.64 -3.04
C PHE A 339 20.69 0.50 -3.67
N PHE A 340 20.00 1.58 -4.00
CA PHE A 340 18.68 1.42 -4.61
C PHE A 340 18.57 2.25 -5.87
N HIS A 341 19.46 2.03 -6.84
CA HIS A 341 19.12 2.30 -8.24
C HIS A 341 17.97 1.37 -8.64
N ARG A 342 16.87 1.97 -9.12
CA ARG A 342 15.70 1.36 -9.79
C ARG A 342 15.86 -0.15 -9.98
N VAL A 343 15.10 -0.95 -9.24
CA VAL A 343 14.95 -2.36 -9.60
C VAL A 343 13.76 -2.49 -10.52
#